data_AF-A0A2D2DLS7-F1
#
_entry.id   AF-A0A2D2DLS7-F1
#
_cell.length_a   1.000
_cell.length_b   1.000
_cell.length_c   1.000
_cell.angle_alpha   90.00
_cell.angle_beta   90.00
_cell.angle_gamma   90.00
#
_symmetry.space_group_name_H-M   'P 1'
#
loop_
_entity.id
_entity.type
_entity.pdbx_description
1 polymer ?
#
loop_
_entity_poly.entity_id
_entity_poly.type
_entity_poly.pdbx_seq_one_letter_code
_entity_poly.pdbx_strand_id
1 'polypeptide(L)'
;MKKYLFCLGLMLAGVAHADELADANALFAKKAYPQALQLYTKLANAGNAEAQLHMGEMYFYGEAGTVDLAKAEAWFKKSAAKGNKTAAGSLEMIKKREARRADLDYWIGKYDGADLTTGQFRCPAPRIPAMSKQNEEIESVSAKVAAWQDCYNGFVRNLNEASPLTKRIPKDVADLLTKEETEQSRVYLEGVYAGIAENAKVSAKLVLADFGAWRSATDAYIKEHNRIVTEAATTAPRKGD
;
A
#
# COMPACT_ATOMS: atom_id res chain seq x y z
N MET A 1 15.94 -43.07 72.62
CA MET A 1 14.76 -42.75 71.78
C MET A 1 14.97 -41.40 71.12
N LYS A 2 15.36 -41.35 69.85
CA LYS A 2 15.42 -40.13 69.03
C LYS A 2 15.06 -40.51 67.60
N LYS A 3 13.88 -40.10 67.13
CA LYS A 3 13.47 -40.10 65.72
C LYS A 3 13.18 -38.65 65.37
N TYR A 4 14.10 -38.02 64.64
CA TYR A 4 13.82 -36.82 63.85
C TYR A 4 14.39 -37.11 62.47
N LEU A 5 13.51 -37.55 61.57
CA LEU A 5 13.85 -37.74 60.16
C LEU A 5 13.56 -36.44 59.43
N PHE A 6 14.60 -35.98 58.76
CA PHE A 6 14.77 -34.76 58.01
C PHE A 6 13.76 -34.65 56.86
N CYS A 7 12.90 -33.63 56.86
CA CYS A 7 12.22 -33.15 55.66
C CYS A 7 12.93 -31.87 55.21
N LEU A 8 13.94 -32.01 54.36
CA LEU A 8 14.59 -30.86 53.71
C LEU A 8 15.08 -31.30 52.33
N GLY A 9 14.32 -30.96 51.30
CA GLY A 9 14.72 -31.29 49.93
C GLY A 9 13.65 -30.96 48.90
N LEU A 10 13.26 -29.69 48.76
CA LEU A 10 12.54 -29.24 47.56
C LEU A 10 12.51 -27.70 47.44
N MET A 11 13.67 -27.06 47.23
CA MET A 11 13.74 -25.65 46.77
C MET A 11 15.02 -25.36 45.96
N LEU A 12 15.29 -26.12 44.89
CA LEU A 12 16.42 -25.80 43.97
C LEU A 12 16.00 -25.56 42.51
N ALA A 13 14.72 -25.76 42.15
CA ALA A 13 14.28 -25.61 40.76
C ALA A 13 13.96 -24.15 40.34
N GLY A 14 13.83 -23.22 41.29
CA GLY A 14 13.37 -21.85 40.99
C GLY A 14 14.44 -20.92 40.40
N VAL A 15 15.71 -21.12 40.75
CA VAL A 15 16.80 -20.17 40.41
C VAL A 15 17.31 -20.38 38.98
N ALA A 16 17.43 -21.63 38.53
CA ALA A 16 18.00 -21.96 37.22
C ALA A 16 17.16 -21.47 36.02
N HIS A 17 15.85 -21.29 36.20
CA HIS A 17 14.97 -20.86 35.10
C HIS A 17 14.97 -19.35 34.85
N ALA A 18 15.36 -18.55 35.83
CA ALA A 18 15.42 -17.09 35.68
C ALA A 18 16.60 -16.67 34.78
N ASP A 19 17.76 -17.31 34.95
CA ASP A 19 18.95 -17.05 34.15
C ASP A 19 18.72 -17.41 32.67
N GLU A 20 18.08 -18.55 32.40
CA GLU A 20 17.78 -18.98 31.02
C GLU A 20 16.78 -18.08 30.29
N LEU A 21 15.83 -17.48 31.02
CA LEU A 21 14.87 -16.54 30.43
C LEU A 21 15.56 -15.22 30.05
N ALA A 22 16.46 -14.73 30.91
CA ALA A 22 17.26 -13.55 30.61
C ALA A 22 18.15 -13.76 29.37
N ASP A 23 18.76 -14.94 29.25
CA ASP A 23 19.55 -15.32 28.07
C ASP A 23 18.68 -15.36 26.80
N ALA A 24 17.48 -15.93 26.88
CA ALA A 24 16.52 -15.95 25.77
C ALA A 24 16.13 -14.53 25.34
N ASN A 25 15.81 -13.66 26.30
CA ASN A 25 15.47 -12.25 26.06
C ASN A 25 16.65 -11.49 25.43
N ALA A 26 17.88 -11.75 25.88
CA ALA A 26 19.08 -11.13 25.32
C ALA A 26 19.35 -11.58 23.87
N LEU A 27 19.13 -12.86 23.56
CA LEU A 27 19.22 -13.38 22.19
C LEU A 27 18.14 -12.77 21.30
N PHE A 28 16.90 -12.68 21.79
CA PHE A 28 15.79 -12.06 21.09
C PHE A 28 16.06 -10.59 20.77
N ALA A 29 16.54 -9.81 21.75
CA ALA A 29 16.90 -8.40 21.56
C ALA A 29 18.02 -8.20 20.51
N LYS A 30 18.90 -9.20 20.34
CA LYS A 30 19.94 -9.24 19.31
C LYS A 30 19.45 -9.79 17.96
N LYS A 31 18.15 -10.07 17.82
CA LYS A 31 17.52 -10.73 16.67
C LYS A 31 18.10 -12.11 16.35
N ALA A 32 18.69 -12.78 17.34
CA ALA A 32 19.12 -14.17 17.25
C ALA A 32 17.92 -15.10 17.47
N TYR A 33 16.90 -14.95 16.62
CA TYR A 33 15.60 -15.58 16.80
C TYR A 33 15.64 -17.10 16.86
N PRO A 34 16.42 -17.83 16.04
CA PRO A 34 16.49 -19.28 16.16
C PRO A 34 17.00 -19.76 17.53
N GLN A 35 18.00 -19.08 18.09
CA GLN A 35 18.56 -19.40 19.40
C GLN A 35 17.59 -19.02 20.53
N ALA A 36 16.97 -17.84 20.44
CA ALA A 36 15.95 -17.41 21.39
C ALA A 36 14.75 -18.39 21.39
N LEU A 37 14.30 -18.81 20.20
CA LEU A 37 13.19 -19.77 20.03
C LEU A 37 13.48 -21.10 20.73
N GLN A 38 14.72 -21.60 20.66
CA GLN A 38 15.11 -22.84 21.35
C GLN A 38 14.97 -22.71 22.87
N LEU A 39 15.47 -21.62 23.46
CA LEU A 39 15.38 -21.38 24.90
C LEU A 39 13.93 -21.12 25.34
N TYR A 40 13.19 -20.27 24.62
CA TYR A 40 11.78 -20.05 24.90
C TYR A 40 10.96 -21.33 24.78
N THR A 41 11.23 -22.20 23.81
CA THR A 41 10.55 -23.49 23.68
C THR A 41 10.76 -24.35 24.92
N LYS A 42 12.01 -24.46 25.40
CA LYS A 42 12.34 -25.21 26.62
C LYS A 42 11.58 -24.67 27.82
N LEU A 43 11.65 -23.36 28.07
CA LEU A 43 11.02 -22.71 29.21
C LEU A 43 9.49 -22.72 29.13
N ALA A 44 8.92 -22.50 27.95
CA ALA A 44 7.48 -22.52 27.71
C ALA A 44 6.88 -23.92 27.94
N ASN A 45 7.61 -24.97 27.55
CA ASN A 45 7.25 -26.37 27.82
C ASN A 45 7.35 -26.72 29.31
N ALA A 46 8.29 -26.11 30.04
CA ALA A 46 8.36 -26.18 31.50
C ALA A 46 7.25 -25.37 32.21
N GLY A 47 6.39 -24.66 31.45
CA GLY A 47 5.25 -23.94 31.99
C GLY A 47 5.54 -22.51 32.44
N ASN A 48 6.70 -21.94 32.07
CA ASN A 48 7.01 -20.54 32.32
C ASN A 48 6.07 -19.64 31.49
N ALA A 49 5.29 -18.79 32.16
CA ALA A 49 4.26 -17.97 31.52
C ALA A 49 4.83 -16.87 30.62
N GLU A 50 6.01 -16.32 30.95
CA GLU A 50 6.67 -15.28 30.15
C GLU A 50 7.30 -15.87 28.88
N ALA A 51 7.94 -17.04 28.97
CA ALA A 51 8.40 -17.76 27.79
C ALA A 51 7.22 -18.16 26.88
N GLN A 52 6.08 -18.56 27.45
CA GLN A 52 4.86 -18.82 26.66
C GLN A 52 4.32 -17.56 25.98
N LEU A 53 4.42 -16.39 26.63
CA LEU A 53 4.08 -15.11 26.01
C LEU A 53 5.00 -14.86 24.80
N HIS A 54 6.32 -14.97 24.98
CA HIS A 54 7.29 -14.74 23.90
C HIS A 54 7.15 -15.74 22.75
N MET A 55 6.84 -17.01 23.03
CA MET A 55 6.50 -17.97 21.98
C MET A 55 5.30 -17.49 21.15
N GLY A 56 4.27 -16.94 21.81
CA GLY A 56 3.12 -16.36 21.12
C GLY A 56 3.50 -15.18 20.24
N GLU A 57 4.32 -14.25 20.75
CA GLU A 57 4.80 -13.07 20.02
C GLU A 57 5.64 -13.48 18.80
N MET A 58 6.57 -14.41 18.96
CA MET A 58 7.44 -14.87 17.87
C MET A 58 6.65 -15.47 16.71
N TYR A 59 5.58 -16.23 16.98
CA TYR A 59 4.70 -16.72 15.91
C TYR A 59 3.77 -15.64 15.35
N PHE A 60 3.38 -14.65 16.15
CA PHE A 60 2.54 -13.54 15.71
C PHE A 60 3.28 -12.61 14.74
N TYR A 61 4.53 -12.26 15.04
CA TYR A 61 5.39 -11.40 14.21
C TYR A 61 6.20 -12.17 13.17
N GLY A 62 6.14 -13.50 13.17
CA GLY A 62 6.87 -14.35 12.21
C GLY A 62 8.36 -14.51 12.51
N GLU A 63 8.83 -14.09 13.68
CA GLU A 63 10.21 -14.25 14.15
C GLU A 63 10.55 -15.72 14.44
N ALA A 64 9.54 -16.58 14.59
CA ALA A 64 9.69 -18.04 14.60
C ALA A 64 9.87 -18.65 13.19
N GLY A 65 10.11 -17.83 12.17
CA GLY A 65 10.38 -18.21 10.78
C GLY A 65 9.29 -17.79 9.80
N THR A 66 8.02 -17.94 10.18
CA THR A 66 6.84 -17.47 9.44
C THR A 66 5.73 -17.11 10.41
N VAL A 67 4.81 -16.23 10.00
CA VAL A 67 3.63 -15.89 10.80
C VAL A 67 2.72 -17.13 10.93
N ASP A 68 2.38 -17.48 12.16
CA ASP A 68 1.46 -18.58 12.48
C ASP A 68 0.52 -18.15 13.62
N LEU A 69 -0.59 -17.50 13.25
CA LEU A 69 -1.54 -16.96 14.23
C LEU A 69 -2.20 -18.05 15.09
N ALA A 70 -2.34 -19.27 14.57
CA ALA A 70 -2.92 -20.38 15.33
C ALA A 70 -1.95 -20.85 16.44
N LYS A 71 -0.66 -20.99 16.12
CA LYS A 71 0.37 -21.26 17.15
C LYS A 71 0.51 -20.10 18.13
N ALA A 72 0.47 -18.86 17.64
CA ALA A 72 0.50 -17.68 18.50
C ALA A 72 -0.65 -17.71 19.52
N GLU A 73 -1.88 -17.93 19.05
CA GLU A 73 -3.06 -18.03 19.90
C GLU A 73 -2.94 -19.17 20.93
N ALA A 74 -2.44 -20.34 20.52
CA ALA A 74 -2.24 -21.47 21.43
C ALA A 74 -1.26 -21.15 22.56
N TRP A 75 -0.16 -20.46 22.27
CA TRP A 75 0.81 -20.04 23.28
C TRP A 75 0.29 -18.93 24.19
N PHE A 76 -0.38 -17.92 23.62
CA PHE A 76 -1.01 -16.88 24.41
C PHE A 76 -2.11 -17.43 25.33
N LYS A 77 -2.92 -18.41 24.90
CA LYS A 77 -3.89 -19.09 25.77
C LYS A 77 -3.23 -19.73 27.00
N LYS A 78 -2.11 -20.43 26.80
CA LYS A 78 -1.35 -21.04 27.92
C LYS A 78 -0.81 -20.00 28.88
N SER A 79 -0.23 -18.92 28.37
CA SER A 79 0.31 -17.81 29.18
C SER A 79 -0.81 -17.06 29.94
N ALA A 80 -1.90 -16.74 29.26
CA ALA A 80 -3.06 -16.06 29.84
C ALA A 80 -3.75 -16.89 30.93
N ALA A 81 -3.84 -18.22 30.76
CA ALA A 81 -4.37 -19.13 31.78
C ALA A 81 -3.57 -19.11 33.09
N LYS A 82 -2.31 -18.64 33.05
CA LYS A 82 -1.44 -18.43 34.22
C LYS A 82 -1.49 -16.98 34.74
N GLY A 83 -2.44 -16.18 34.27
CA GLY A 83 -2.65 -14.80 34.72
C GLY A 83 -1.83 -13.74 33.97
N ASN A 84 -1.15 -14.10 32.87
CA ASN A 84 -0.43 -13.12 32.06
C ASN A 84 -1.42 -12.21 31.31
N LYS A 85 -1.54 -10.97 31.77
CA LYS A 85 -2.46 -9.98 31.19
C LYS A 85 -2.06 -9.52 29.79
N THR A 86 -0.75 -9.47 29.50
CA THR A 86 -0.24 -9.15 28.16
C THR A 86 -0.71 -10.20 27.16
N ALA A 87 -0.58 -11.48 27.49
CA ALA A 87 -1.06 -12.57 26.63
C ALA A 87 -2.58 -12.52 26.41
N ALA A 88 -3.36 -12.16 27.44
CA ALA A 88 -4.80 -11.95 27.29
C ALA A 88 -5.12 -10.80 26.32
N GLY A 89 -4.37 -9.69 26.38
CA GLY A 89 -4.46 -8.59 25.41
C GLY A 89 -4.10 -9.03 23.99
N SER A 90 -3.05 -9.85 23.83
CA SER A 90 -2.65 -10.39 22.52
C SER A 90 -3.72 -11.31 21.91
N LEU A 91 -4.44 -12.10 22.73
CA LEU A 91 -5.59 -12.89 22.25
C LEU A 91 -6.71 -12.02 21.72
N GLU A 92 -7.01 -10.92 22.39
CA GLU A 92 -8.01 -9.96 21.92
C GLU A 92 -7.58 -9.30 20.61
N MET A 93 -6.29 -9.00 20.45
CA MET A 93 -5.73 -8.50 19.21
C MET A 93 -5.83 -9.51 18.07
N ILE A 94 -5.54 -10.80 18.31
CA ILE A 94 -5.72 -11.87 17.32
C ILE A 94 -7.17 -11.93 16.83
N LYS A 95 -8.15 -11.86 17.75
CA LYS A 95 -9.58 -11.87 17.38
C LYS A 95 -9.97 -10.67 16.52
N LYS A 96 -9.51 -9.47 16.89
CA LYS A 96 -9.75 -8.25 16.09
C LYS A 96 -9.13 -8.37 14.70
N ARG A 97 -7.90 -8.88 14.61
CA ARG A 97 -7.22 -9.13 13.32
C ARG A 97 -7.95 -10.17 12.50
N GLU A 98 -8.45 -11.24 13.11
CA GLU A 98 -9.23 -12.26 12.42
C GLU A 98 -10.53 -11.68 11.85
N ALA A 99 -11.26 -10.89 12.64
CA ALA A 99 -12.47 -10.21 12.19
C ALA A 99 -12.22 -9.21 11.04
N ARG A 100 -11.00 -8.67 10.94
CA ARG A 100 -10.58 -7.69 9.92
C ARG A 100 -9.60 -8.26 8.88
N ARG A 101 -9.49 -9.59 8.78
CA ARG A 101 -8.47 -10.23 7.95
C ARG A 101 -8.51 -9.79 6.49
N ALA A 102 -9.71 -9.69 5.91
CA ALA A 102 -9.88 -9.25 4.53
C ALA A 102 -9.41 -7.79 4.32
N ASP A 103 -9.65 -6.91 5.30
CA ASP A 103 -9.23 -5.52 5.21
C ASP A 103 -7.71 -5.38 5.39
N LEU A 104 -7.11 -6.14 6.31
CA LEU A 104 -5.66 -6.20 6.48
C LEU A 104 -5.00 -6.66 5.17
N ASP A 105 -5.42 -7.80 4.62
CA ASP A 105 -4.96 -8.31 3.32
C ASP A 105 -5.08 -7.27 2.21
N TYR A 106 -6.20 -6.55 2.18
CA TYR A 106 -6.47 -5.54 1.17
C TYR A 106 -5.47 -4.39 1.24
N TRP A 107 -5.29 -3.78 2.41
CA TRP A 107 -4.40 -2.64 2.58
C TRP A 107 -2.91 -3.00 2.59
N ILE A 108 -2.55 -4.26 2.89
CA ILE A 108 -1.17 -4.74 2.85
C ILE A 108 -0.71 -5.01 1.41
N GLY A 109 -1.60 -5.41 0.49
CA GLY A 109 -1.14 -5.83 -0.84
C GLY A 109 -2.18 -6.06 -1.94
N LYS A 110 -3.46 -5.68 -1.77
CA LYS A 110 -4.48 -5.85 -2.81
C LYS A 110 -5.19 -4.55 -3.21
N TYR A 111 -4.94 -3.43 -2.55
CA TYR A 111 -5.45 -2.12 -2.96
C TYR A 111 -4.92 -1.76 -4.35
N ASP A 112 -5.82 -1.64 -5.32
CA ASP A 112 -5.48 -1.38 -6.73
C ASP A 112 -5.64 0.09 -7.13
N GLY A 113 -6.21 0.92 -6.25
CA GLY A 113 -6.50 2.32 -6.52
C GLY A 113 -7.56 2.55 -7.60
N ALA A 114 -8.47 1.59 -7.85
CA ALA A 114 -9.54 1.75 -8.83
C ALA A 114 -10.41 3.00 -8.56
N ASP A 115 -10.64 3.33 -7.29
CA ASP A 115 -11.32 4.54 -6.84
C ASP A 115 -10.60 5.84 -7.24
N LEU A 116 -9.29 5.80 -7.45
CA LEU A 116 -8.45 6.91 -7.94
C LEU A 116 -8.39 7.00 -9.47
N THR A 117 -9.21 6.21 -10.19
CA THR A 117 -9.29 6.24 -11.66
C THR A 117 -10.71 6.50 -12.17
N THR A 118 -11.66 6.73 -11.26
CA THR A 118 -13.09 6.92 -11.56
C THR A 118 -13.60 8.28 -11.09
N GLY A 119 -14.81 8.66 -11.49
CA GLY A 119 -15.44 9.92 -11.07
C GLY A 119 -14.57 11.14 -11.36
N GLN A 120 -14.23 11.90 -10.30
CA GLN A 120 -13.39 13.10 -10.38
C GLN A 120 -11.94 12.84 -10.83
N PHE A 121 -11.51 11.57 -10.89
CA PHE A 121 -10.20 11.18 -11.40
C PHE A 121 -10.23 10.74 -12.87
N ARG A 122 -11.41 10.67 -13.48
CA ARG A 122 -11.56 10.18 -14.85
C ARG A 122 -11.55 11.33 -15.84
N CYS A 123 -10.51 11.38 -16.68
CA CYS A 123 -10.37 12.34 -17.78
C CYS A 123 -10.32 11.62 -19.14
N PRO A 124 -11.47 11.38 -19.79
CA PRO A 124 -11.51 10.69 -21.07
C PRO A 124 -10.74 11.47 -22.14
N ALA A 125 -9.81 10.80 -22.82
CA ALA A 125 -9.05 11.41 -23.91
C ALA A 125 -10.00 11.92 -25.01
N PRO A 126 -9.84 13.17 -25.48
CA PRO A 126 -10.66 13.71 -26.55
C PRO A 126 -10.31 13.00 -27.87
N ARG A 127 -11.30 12.85 -28.75
CA ARG A 127 -11.04 12.41 -30.13
C ARG A 127 -10.41 13.56 -30.90
N ILE A 128 -9.19 13.35 -31.38
CA ILE A 128 -8.44 14.30 -32.19
C ILE A 128 -8.32 13.71 -33.60
N PRO A 129 -8.87 14.36 -34.66
CA PRO A 129 -8.69 13.88 -36.02
C PRO A 129 -7.24 14.08 -36.48
N ALA A 130 -6.84 13.50 -37.60
CA ALA A 130 -5.49 13.73 -38.15
C ALA A 130 -5.26 15.18 -38.57
N MET A 131 -6.33 15.86 -39.01
CA MET A 131 -6.32 17.23 -39.50
C MET A 131 -7.75 17.77 -39.56
N SER A 132 -7.93 19.08 -39.41
CA SER A 132 -9.21 19.76 -39.61
C SER A 132 -9.14 20.74 -40.78
N LYS A 133 -10.25 20.88 -41.50
CA LYS A 133 -10.35 21.77 -42.69
C LYS A 133 -11.37 22.89 -42.54
N GLN A 134 -12.29 22.75 -41.58
CA GLN A 134 -13.38 23.69 -41.32
C GLN A 134 -13.10 24.40 -39.99
N ASN A 135 -13.36 25.71 -39.93
CA ASN A 135 -13.08 26.52 -38.74
C ASN A 135 -13.84 26.00 -37.51
N GLU A 136 -15.09 25.57 -37.69
CA GLU A 136 -15.94 25.05 -36.62
C GLU A 136 -15.35 23.75 -36.02
N GLU A 137 -14.72 22.91 -36.84
CA GLU A 137 -14.05 21.70 -36.36
C GLU A 137 -12.76 22.04 -35.60
N ILE A 138 -12.00 23.04 -36.09
CA ILE A 138 -10.78 23.53 -35.44
C ILE A 138 -11.07 24.06 -34.04
N GLU A 139 -12.11 24.89 -33.91
CA GLU A 139 -12.57 25.42 -32.63
C GLU A 139 -13.05 24.28 -31.72
N SER A 140 -13.85 23.34 -32.24
CA SER A 140 -14.35 22.21 -31.45
C SER A 140 -13.25 21.29 -30.92
N VAL A 141 -12.28 20.91 -31.77
CA VAL A 141 -11.14 20.06 -31.35
C VAL A 141 -10.30 20.80 -30.31
N SER A 142 -10.00 22.07 -30.54
CA SER A 142 -9.22 22.89 -29.59
C SER A 142 -9.92 23.00 -28.23
N ALA A 143 -11.23 23.26 -28.22
CA ALA A 143 -12.03 23.33 -27.00
C ALA A 143 -12.07 22.00 -26.23
N LYS A 144 -12.21 20.86 -26.95
CA LYS A 144 -12.19 19.53 -26.33
C LYS A 144 -10.84 19.21 -25.66
N VAL A 145 -9.73 19.59 -26.31
CA VAL A 145 -8.40 19.39 -25.72
C VAL A 145 -8.18 20.30 -24.51
N ALA A 146 -8.62 21.57 -24.57
CA ALA A 146 -8.57 22.46 -23.41
C ALA A 146 -9.37 21.92 -22.23
N ALA A 147 -10.61 21.47 -22.45
CA ALA A 147 -11.44 20.87 -21.41
C ALA A 147 -10.81 19.60 -20.81
N TRP A 148 -10.15 18.77 -21.65
CA TRP A 148 -9.41 17.62 -21.17
C TRP A 148 -8.17 18.01 -20.34
N GLN A 149 -7.44 19.06 -20.74
CA GLN A 149 -6.29 19.58 -19.97
C GLN A 149 -6.73 20.06 -18.58
N ASP A 150 -7.85 20.80 -18.51
CA ASP A 150 -8.41 21.25 -17.23
C ASP A 150 -8.80 20.07 -16.34
N CYS A 151 -9.44 19.04 -16.91
CA CYS A 151 -9.72 17.80 -16.19
C CYS A 151 -8.44 17.16 -15.67
N TYR A 152 -7.41 16.99 -16.53
CA TYR A 152 -6.15 16.35 -16.16
C TYR A 152 -5.44 17.10 -15.03
N ASN A 153 -5.44 18.44 -15.08
CA ASN A 153 -4.89 19.26 -14.00
C ASN A 153 -5.66 19.06 -12.68
N GLY A 154 -6.99 18.94 -12.76
CA GLY A 154 -7.84 18.56 -11.62
C GLY A 154 -7.50 17.17 -11.07
N PHE A 155 -7.34 16.16 -11.94
CA PHE A 155 -6.90 14.83 -11.57
C PHE A 155 -5.56 14.86 -10.82
N VAL A 156 -4.56 15.57 -11.34
CA VAL A 156 -3.23 15.67 -10.72
C VAL A 156 -3.34 16.28 -9.32
N ARG A 157 -4.11 17.37 -9.15
CA ARG A 157 -4.34 17.97 -7.83
C ARG A 157 -5.00 16.97 -6.87
N ASN A 158 -6.09 16.33 -7.30
CA ASN A 158 -6.83 15.38 -6.47
C ASN A 158 -5.96 14.16 -6.09
N LEU A 159 -5.12 13.69 -7.01
CA LEU A 159 -4.21 12.57 -6.75
C LEU A 159 -3.14 12.96 -5.74
N ASN A 160 -2.55 14.14 -5.89
CA ASN A 160 -1.57 14.67 -4.93
C ASN A 160 -2.18 14.83 -3.53
N GLU A 161 -3.44 15.29 -3.43
CA GLU A 161 -4.18 15.39 -2.15
C GLU A 161 -4.47 14.02 -1.52
N ALA A 162 -4.66 12.97 -2.33
CA ALA A 162 -4.83 11.61 -1.84
C ALA A 162 -3.54 11.01 -1.24
N SER A 163 -2.38 11.63 -1.48
CA SER A 163 -1.08 11.15 -1.02
C SER A 163 -0.71 11.61 0.41
N PRO A 164 -0.01 10.77 1.21
CA PRO A 164 0.27 9.37 0.97
C PRO A 164 -1.00 8.52 1.12
N LEU A 165 -1.11 7.48 0.29
CA LEU A 165 -2.27 6.59 0.27
C LEU A 165 -2.48 5.85 1.60
N THR A 166 -1.46 5.77 2.46
CA THR A 166 -1.58 5.23 3.82
C THR A 166 -2.62 5.96 4.67
N LYS A 167 -2.90 7.25 4.39
CA LYS A 167 -3.97 8.01 5.07
C LYS A 167 -5.37 7.49 4.76
N ARG A 168 -5.53 6.68 3.72
CA ARG A 168 -6.81 6.08 3.31
C ARG A 168 -7.12 4.79 4.07
N ILE A 169 -6.13 4.19 4.73
CA ILE A 169 -6.33 2.99 5.56
C ILE A 169 -7.27 3.37 6.71
N PRO A 170 -8.41 2.68 6.90
CA PRO A 170 -9.30 2.93 8.03
C PRO A 170 -8.53 2.82 9.35
N LYS A 171 -8.77 3.75 10.28
CA LYS A 171 -8.01 3.85 11.53
C LYS A 171 -8.00 2.54 12.32
N ASP A 172 -9.14 1.87 12.38
CA ASP A 172 -9.32 0.61 13.09
C ASP A 172 -8.62 -0.59 12.41
N VAL A 173 -8.30 -0.49 11.11
CA VAL A 173 -7.40 -1.43 10.42
C VAL A 173 -5.94 -1.06 10.69
N ALA A 174 -5.60 0.24 10.59
CA ALA A 174 -4.25 0.72 10.82
C ALA A 174 -3.75 0.40 12.25
N ASP A 175 -4.62 0.51 13.25
CA ASP A 175 -4.32 0.17 14.64
C ASP A 175 -4.04 -1.34 14.86
N LEU A 176 -4.36 -2.19 13.88
CA LEU A 176 -4.15 -3.65 13.94
C LEU A 176 -2.90 -4.11 13.19
N LEU A 177 -2.29 -3.28 12.34
CA LEU A 177 -1.10 -3.65 11.56
C LEU A 177 0.13 -3.80 12.47
N THR A 178 0.96 -4.80 12.21
CA THR A 178 2.31 -4.84 12.80
C THR A 178 3.19 -3.74 12.19
N LYS A 179 4.38 -3.51 12.75
CA LYS A 179 5.33 -2.55 12.18
C LYS A 179 5.78 -2.98 10.79
N GLU A 180 6.04 -4.27 10.62
CA GLU A 180 6.45 -4.88 9.37
C GLU A 180 5.33 -4.79 8.32
N GLU A 181 4.08 -5.08 8.70
CA GLU A 181 2.93 -4.94 7.82
C GLU A 181 2.62 -3.49 7.45
N THR A 182 2.81 -2.55 8.41
CA THR A 182 2.67 -1.12 8.15
C THR A 182 3.68 -0.66 7.10
N GLU A 183 4.93 -1.10 7.22
CA GLU A 183 5.98 -0.78 6.27
C GLU A 183 5.72 -1.43 4.90
N GLN A 184 5.31 -2.71 4.89
CA GLN A 184 4.92 -3.40 3.66
C GLN A 184 3.76 -2.68 2.96
N SER A 185 2.71 -2.33 3.69
CA SER A 185 1.57 -1.56 3.18
C SER A 185 2.02 -0.22 2.62
N ARG A 186 2.88 0.52 3.34
CA ARG A 186 3.44 1.81 2.88
C ARG A 186 4.13 1.66 1.53
N VAL A 187 5.08 0.72 1.42
CA VAL A 187 5.84 0.48 0.17
C VAL A 187 4.91 0.06 -0.96
N TYR A 188 3.97 -0.84 -0.69
CA TYR A 188 3.00 -1.30 -1.69
C TYR A 188 2.13 -0.14 -2.22
N LEU A 189 1.56 0.65 -1.32
CA LEU A 189 0.69 1.78 -1.65
C LEU A 189 1.46 2.91 -2.37
N GLU A 190 2.73 3.15 -2.03
CA GLU A 190 3.60 4.04 -2.80
C GLU A 190 3.79 3.56 -4.24
N GLY A 191 3.94 2.24 -4.43
CA GLY A 191 3.99 1.64 -5.76
C GLY A 191 2.69 1.83 -6.56
N VAL A 192 1.53 1.63 -5.93
CA VAL A 192 0.21 1.87 -6.55
C VAL A 192 0.08 3.33 -6.98
N TYR A 193 0.41 4.27 -6.08
CA TYR A 193 0.39 5.69 -6.37
C TYR A 193 1.28 6.04 -7.57
N ALA A 194 2.54 5.57 -7.55
CA ALA A 194 3.50 5.82 -8.62
C ALA A 194 3.01 5.26 -9.97
N GLY A 195 2.40 4.07 -9.97
CA GLY A 195 1.82 3.46 -11.15
C GLY A 195 0.68 4.29 -11.74
N ILE A 196 -0.26 4.77 -10.90
CA ILE A 196 -1.35 5.64 -11.34
C ILE A 196 -0.81 6.95 -11.92
N ALA A 197 0.14 7.60 -11.23
CA ALA A 197 0.74 8.85 -11.67
C ALA A 197 1.49 8.71 -13.00
N GLU A 198 2.30 7.65 -13.17
CA GLU A 198 3.03 7.43 -14.42
C GLU A 198 2.09 7.07 -15.58
N ASN A 199 1.07 6.23 -15.35
CA ASN A 199 0.07 5.91 -16.36
C ASN A 199 -0.69 7.16 -16.85
N ALA A 200 -1.06 8.05 -15.93
CA ALA A 200 -1.73 9.30 -16.26
C ALA A 200 -0.79 10.23 -17.06
N LYS A 201 0.47 10.34 -16.65
CA LYS A 201 1.50 11.12 -17.35
C LYS A 201 1.78 10.60 -18.76
N VAL A 202 1.87 9.28 -18.95
CA VAL A 202 2.03 8.65 -20.27
C VAL A 202 0.82 8.94 -21.14
N SER A 203 -0.39 8.73 -20.61
CA SER A 203 -1.64 9.03 -21.32
C SER A 203 -1.70 10.50 -21.75
N ALA A 204 -1.30 11.42 -20.87
CA ALA A 204 -1.26 12.83 -21.18
C ALA A 204 -0.26 13.20 -22.27
N LYS A 205 0.94 12.59 -22.26
CA LYS A 205 1.93 12.78 -23.34
C LYS A 205 1.38 12.37 -24.70
N LEU A 206 0.63 11.25 -24.76
CA LEU A 206 0.02 10.79 -26.01
C LEU A 206 -1.01 11.79 -26.54
N VAL A 207 -1.94 12.26 -25.70
CA VAL A 207 -2.94 13.26 -26.10
C VAL A 207 -2.29 14.56 -26.58
N LEU A 208 -1.25 15.03 -25.89
CA LEU A 208 -0.54 16.25 -26.28
C LEU A 208 0.26 16.07 -27.59
N ALA A 209 0.82 14.87 -27.83
CA ALA A 209 1.49 14.55 -29.09
C ALA A 209 0.49 14.51 -30.25
N ASP A 210 -0.65 13.82 -30.08
CA ASP A 210 -1.72 13.76 -31.08
C ASP A 210 -2.25 15.18 -31.40
N PHE A 211 -2.43 16.01 -30.38
CA PHE A 211 -2.85 17.39 -30.56
C PHE A 211 -1.80 18.24 -31.29
N GLY A 212 -0.51 18.05 -30.99
CA GLY A 212 0.58 18.73 -31.69
C GLY A 212 0.67 18.32 -33.16
N ALA A 213 0.46 17.04 -33.47
CA ALA A 213 0.41 16.53 -34.83
C ALA A 213 -0.79 17.10 -35.60
N TRP A 214 -1.99 17.08 -34.99
CA TRP A 214 -3.20 17.66 -35.56
C TRP A 214 -3.05 19.15 -35.86
N ARG A 215 -2.47 19.94 -34.93
CA ARG A 215 -2.23 21.38 -35.16
C ARG A 215 -1.31 21.59 -36.35
N SER A 216 -0.17 20.89 -36.37
CA SER A 216 0.82 21.00 -37.46
C SER A 216 0.21 20.68 -38.83
N ALA A 217 -0.60 19.63 -38.92
CA ALA A 217 -1.28 19.25 -40.16
C ALA A 217 -2.36 20.27 -40.58
N THR A 218 -3.15 20.75 -39.62
CA THR A 218 -4.21 21.74 -39.84
C THR A 218 -3.64 23.07 -40.31
N ASP A 219 -2.57 23.56 -39.66
CA ASP A 219 -1.90 24.80 -40.05
C ASP A 219 -1.28 24.70 -41.45
N ALA A 220 -0.67 23.56 -41.78
CA ALA A 220 -0.13 23.31 -43.11
C ALA A 220 -1.23 23.34 -44.20
N TYR A 221 -2.40 22.74 -43.92
CA TYR A 221 -3.54 22.79 -44.82
C TYR A 221 -4.08 24.20 -45.02
N ILE A 222 -4.29 24.96 -43.94
CA ILE A 222 -4.79 26.34 -44.01
C ILE A 222 -3.84 27.20 -44.84
N LYS A 223 -2.53 27.08 -44.60
CA LYS A 223 -1.51 27.83 -45.34
C LYS A 223 -1.56 27.52 -46.84
N GLU A 224 -1.62 26.24 -47.19
CA GLU A 224 -1.67 25.82 -48.59
C GLU A 224 -2.99 26.21 -49.26
N HIS A 225 -4.12 26.05 -48.57
CA HIS A 225 -5.43 26.46 -49.07
C HIS A 225 -5.50 27.96 -49.33
N ASN A 226 -5.03 28.79 -48.39
CA ASN A 226 -4.99 30.24 -48.54
C ASN A 226 -4.07 30.68 -49.69
N ARG A 227 -2.94 29.99 -49.90
CA ARG A 227 -2.06 30.21 -51.05
C ARG A 227 -2.81 29.97 -52.37
N ILE A 228 -3.46 28.82 -52.51
CA ILE A 228 -4.24 28.45 -53.70
C ILE A 228 -5.37 29.44 -53.97
N VAL A 229 -6.14 29.83 -52.94
CA VAL A 229 -7.25 30.79 -53.07
C VAL A 229 -6.74 32.16 -53.51
N THR A 230 -5.60 32.61 -52.96
CA THR A 230 -4.99 33.90 -53.33
C THR A 230 -4.47 33.89 -54.76
N GLU A 231 -3.81 32.81 -55.20
CA GLU A 231 -3.34 32.65 -56.58
C GLU A 231 -4.48 32.56 -57.60
N ALA A 232 -5.60 31.90 -57.24
CA ALA A 232 -6.79 31.87 -58.08
C ALA A 232 -7.43 33.25 -58.21
N ALA A 233 -7.41 34.06 -57.15
CA ALA A 233 -7.95 35.42 -57.17
C ALA A 233 -7.10 36.40 -58.02
N THR A 234 -5.78 36.21 -58.09
CA THR A 234 -4.87 37.07 -58.88
C THR A 234 -4.82 36.71 -60.37
N THR A 235 -5.19 35.48 -60.73
CA THR A 235 -5.21 34.98 -62.12
C THR A 235 -6.57 35.09 -62.81
N ALA A 236 -7.62 35.47 -62.10
CA ALA A 236 -8.94 35.71 -62.69
C ALA A 236 -8.91 36.96 -63.61
N PRO A 237 -9.38 36.88 -64.87
CA PRO A 237 -9.37 38.03 -65.78
C PRO A 237 -10.26 39.14 -65.22
N ARG A 238 -9.74 40.37 -65.15
CA ARG A 238 -10.56 41.56 -64.87
C ARG A 238 -11.63 41.65 -65.95
N LYS A 239 -12.87 41.36 -65.62
CA LYS A 239 -14.01 41.70 -66.48
C LYS A 239 -14.17 43.22 -66.45
N GLY A 240 -13.73 43.87 -67.54
CA GLY A 240 -14.13 45.23 -67.92
C GLY A 240 -13.05 46.28 -67.71
N ASP A 241 -12.42 46.69 -68.82
CA ASP A 241 -12.36 48.09 -69.27
C ASP A 241 -12.87 48.12 -70.72
#